data_AF-A0A1G1H6K1-F1
#
_entry.id   AF-A0A1G1H6K1-F1
#
_cell.length_a   1.000
_cell.length_b   1.000
_cell.length_c   1.000
_cell.angle_alpha   90.00
_cell.angle_beta   90.00
_cell.angle_gamma   90.00
#
_symmetry.space_group_name_H-M   'P 1'
#
loop_
_entity.id
_entity.type
_entity.pdbx_description
1 polymer ?
#
loop_
_entity_poly.entity_id
_entity_poly.type
_entity_poly.pdbx_seq_one_letter_code
_entity_poly.pdbx_strand_id
1 'polypeptide(L)' 'MLKTQRKTLSGYALREAGWNALVKDIGLINATRFILQYESGYGDYTKIKKELFKGKSVTDICKELEKFEKSGFK' A
#
# COMPACT_ATOMS: atom_id res chain seq x y z
N MET A 1 -12.03 18.04 -32.98
CA MET A 1 -13.18 17.47 -32.24
C MET A 1 -12.65 16.65 -31.08
N LEU A 2 -12.95 17.02 -29.84
CA LEU A 2 -13.06 16.12 -28.70
C LEU A 2 -13.85 16.85 -27.60
N LYS A 3 -15.16 17.00 -27.84
CA LYS A 3 -16.11 17.29 -26.76
C LYS A 3 -16.44 15.95 -26.10
N THR A 4 -15.57 15.48 -25.22
CA THR A 4 -15.96 14.43 -24.27
C THR A 4 -16.13 15.13 -22.94
N GLN A 5 -17.37 15.50 -22.60
CA GLN A 5 -17.70 15.76 -21.20
C GLN A 5 -17.55 14.42 -20.45
N ARG A 6 -16.34 14.11 -20.00
CA ARG A 6 -16.14 12.99 -19.09
C ARG A 6 -16.78 13.39 -17.77
N LYS A 7 -17.74 12.61 -17.32
CA LYS A 7 -18.35 12.75 -15.99
C LYS A 7 -17.23 12.82 -14.95
N THR A 8 -17.25 13.83 -14.10
CA THR A 8 -16.29 13.96 -13.00
C THR A 8 -16.47 12.78 -12.06
N LEU A 9 -15.41 12.00 -11.87
CA LEU A 9 -15.40 10.90 -10.92
C LEU A 9 -15.24 11.45 -9.50
N SER A 10 -15.77 10.72 -8.51
CA SER A 10 -15.40 10.96 -7.12
C SER A 10 -13.90 10.71 -6.94
N GLY A 11 -13.30 11.28 -5.89
CA GLY A 11 -11.87 11.06 -5.63
C GLY A 11 -11.50 9.59 -5.49
N TYR A 12 -12.39 8.77 -4.92
CA TYR A 12 -12.21 7.32 -4.84
C TYR A 12 -12.27 6.66 -6.22
N ALA A 13 -13.34 6.90 -6.98
CA ALA A 13 -13.52 6.29 -8.30
C ALA A 13 -12.42 6.72 -9.29
N LEU A 14 -11.88 7.94 -9.15
CA LEU A 14 -10.75 8.42 -9.95
C LEU A 14 -9.47 7.64 -9.62
N ARG A 15 -9.17 7.39 -8.34
CA ARG A 15 -8.00 6.61 -7.92
C ARG A 15 -8.10 5.16 -8.37
N GLU A 16 -9.26 4.55 -8.22
CA GLU A 16 -9.50 3.16 -8.67
C GLU A 16 -9.33 3.03 -10.19
N ALA A 17 -9.96 3.92 -10.96
CA ALA A 17 -9.83 3.91 -12.42
C ALA A 17 -8.38 4.16 -12.87
N GLY A 18 -7.67 5.09 -12.23
CA GLY A 18 -6.26 5.36 -12.50
C GLY A 18 -5.35 4.18 -12.18
N TRP A 19 -5.55 3.55 -11.02
CA TRP A 19 -4.82 2.35 -10.62
C TRP A 19 -5.02 1.21 -11.62
N ASN A 20 -6.26 0.91 -11.99
CA ASN A 20 -6.56 -0.16 -12.94
C ASN A 20 -5.94 0.10 -14.32
N ALA A 21 -5.93 1.36 -14.78
CA ALA A 21 -5.27 1.74 -16.02
C ALA A 21 -3.76 1.53 -15.97
N LEU A 22 -3.11 1.95 -14.87
CA LEU A 22 -1.66 1.77 -14.68
C LEU A 22 -1.29 0.28 -14.62
N VAL A 23 -1.99 -0.52 -13.82
CA VAL A 23 -1.71 -1.96 -13.68
C VAL A 23 -1.88 -2.67 -15.02
N LYS A 24 -2.91 -2.31 -15.80
CA LYS A 24 -3.18 -2.90 -17.11
C LYS A 24 -2.05 -2.61 -18.11
N ASP A 25 -1.48 -1.41 -18.09
CA ASP A 25 -0.53 -0.95 -19.12
C ASP A 25 0.92 -1.31 -18.78
N ILE A 26 1.34 -1.06 -17.54
CA ILE A 26 2.76 -1.21 -17.13
C ILE A 26 2.99 -2.34 -16.11
N GLY A 27 1.93 -3.03 -15.69
CA GLY A 27 2.00 -4.14 -14.74
C GLY A 27 2.06 -3.67 -13.28
N LEU A 28 1.65 -4.56 -12.35
CA LEU A 28 1.51 -4.26 -10.93
C LEU A 28 2.77 -3.65 -10.29
N ILE A 29 3.94 -4.27 -10.54
CA ILE A 29 5.20 -3.84 -9.91
C ILE A 29 5.58 -2.42 -10.36
N ASN A 30 5.50 -2.13 -11.66
CA ASN A 30 5.87 -0.82 -12.18
C ASN A 30 4.83 0.24 -11.85
N ALA A 31 3.53 -0.11 -11.84
CA ALA A 31 2.45 0.77 -11.40
C ALA A 31 2.67 1.24 -9.95
N THR A 32 3.00 0.33 -9.03
CA THR A 32 3.33 0.69 -7.64
C THR A 32 4.55 1.61 -7.58
N ARG A 33 5.65 1.26 -8.26
CA ARG A 33 6.87 2.09 -8.27
C ARG A 33 6.63 3.49 -8.83
N PHE A 34 5.79 3.60 -9.86
CA PHE A 34 5.41 4.87 -10.48
C PHE A 34 4.68 5.76 -9.48
N ILE A 35 3.65 5.26 -8.78
CA ILE A 35 2.94 6.03 -7.75
C ILE A 35 3.90 6.50 -6.65
N LEU A 36 4.80 5.61 -6.19
CA LEU A 36 5.81 5.92 -5.18
C LEU A 36 6.84 6.98 -5.62
N GLN A 37 6.96 7.30 -6.91
CA GLN A 37 7.81 8.45 -7.34
C GLN A 37 7.18 9.80 -7.01
N TYR A 38 5.85 9.87 -6.98
CA TYR A 38 5.10 11.13 -6.77
C TYR A 38 4.55 11.25 -5.36
N GLU A 39 4.29 10.12 -4.70
CA GLU A 39 3.95 10.11 -3.29
C GLU A 39 5.23 10.07 -2.46
N SER A 40 5.61 11.22 -1.90
CA SER A 40 6.48 11.23 -0.73
C SER A 40 5.73 10.50 0.37
N GLY A 41 6.04 9.21 0.59
CA GLY A 41 5.38 8.41 1.60
C GLY A 41 5.24 9.17 2.92
N TYR A 42 4.09 9.03 3.59
CA TYR A 42 3.84 9.77 4.82
C TYR A 42 4.47 9.06 6.04
N GLY A 43 5.05 9.86 6.93
CA GLY A 43 5.63 9.38 8.18
C GLY A 43 7.09 8.94 8.06
N ASP A 44 7.71 8.69 9.20
CA ASP A 44 9.08 8.21 9.29
C ASP A 44 9.02 6.71 9.57
N TYR A 45 9.09 5.88 8.51
CA TYR A 45 9.07 4.42 8.65
C TYR A 45 10.17 3.92 9.59
N THR A 46 11.31 4.61 9.66
CA THR A 46 12.39 4.23 10.58
C THR A 46 11.96 4.42 12.04
N LYS A 47 11.32 5.56 12.37
CA LYS A 47 10.75 5.78 13.70
C LYS A 47 9.61 4.81 14.00
N ILE A 48 8.68 4.64 13.06
CA ILE A 48 7.53 3.74 13.23
C ILE A 48 8.00 2.30 13.47
N LYS A 49 8.93 1.80 12.65
CA LYS A 49 9.51 0.46 12.81
C LYS A 49 10.21 0.31 14.15
N LYS A 50 11.00 1.31 14.57
CA LYS A 50 11.72 1.29 15.84
C LYS A 50 10.76 1.19 17.03
N GLU A 51 9.67 1.96 17.03
CA GLU A 51 8.68 1.91 18.11
C GLU A 51 7.86 0.61 18.07
N LEU A 52 7.42 0.17 16.88
CA LEU A 52 6.60 -1.03 16.72
C LEU A 52 7.32 -2.30 17.20
N PHE A 53 8.64 -2.40 16.95
CA PHE A 53 9.46 -3.56 17.31
C PHE A 53 10.44 -3.27 18.44
N LYS A 54 10.18 -2.24 19.25
CA LYS A 54 11.07 -1.83 20.32
C LYS A 54 11.27 -2.97 21.32
N GLY A 55 12.53 -3.33 21.55
CA GLY A 55 12.89 -4.40 22.48
C GLY A 55 12.55 -5.81 22.01
N LYS A 56 12.13 -6.00 20.74
CA LYS A 56 11.86 -7.32 20.16
C LYS A 56 13.00 -7.74 19.26
N SER A 57 13.48 -8.96 19.44
CA SER A 57 14.31 -9.62 18.44
C SER A 57 13.44 -10.20 17.32
N VAL A 58 14.06 -10.55 16.19
CA VAL A 58 13.35 -11.22 15.08
C VAL A 58 12.71 -12.53 15.54
N THR A 59 13.38 -13.28 16.42
CA THR A 59 12.87 -14.55 16.94
C THR A 59 11.65 -14.33 17.85
N ASP A 60 11.59 -13.22 18.59
CA ASP A 60 10.41 -12.87 19.39
C ASP A 60 9.21 -12.58 18.49
N ILE A 61 9.42 -11.84 17.39
CA ILE A 61 8.38 -11.53 16.41
C ILE A 61 7.85 -12.82 15.76
N CYS A 62 8.73 -13.74 15.35
CA CYS A 62 8.31 -15.02 14.76
C CYS A 62 7.49 -15.86 15.75
N LYS A 63 7.88 -15.93 17.02
CA LYS A 63 7.13 -16.66 18.05
C LYS A 63 5.75 -16.04 18.31
N GLU A 64 5.65 -14.71 18.25
CA GLU A 64 4.36 -14.02 18.37
C GLU A 64 3.44 -14.36 17.20
N LEU A 65 3.96 -14.37 15.96
CA LEU A 65 3.20 -14.77 14.78
C LEU A 65 2.69 -16.22 14.89
N GLU A 66 3.55 -17.17 15.27
CA GLU A 66 3.14 -18.56 15.46
C GLU A 66 2.06 -18.72 16.53
N LYS A 67 2.13 -17.92 17.62
CA LYS A 67 1.09 -17.90 18.65
C LYS A 67 -0.22 -17.32 18.12
N PHE A 68 -0.13 -16.25 17.34
CA PHE A 68 -1.28 -15.63 16.69
C PHE A 68 -1.99 -16.61 15.75
N GLU A 69 -1.26 -17.32 14.88
CA GLU A 69 -1.82 -18.34 13.99
C GLU A 69 -2.51 -19.46 14.78
N LYS A 70 -1.88 -19.95 15.84
CA LYS A 70 -2.43 -21.02 16.71
C LYS A 70 -3.65 -20.56 17.51
N SER A 71 -3.79 -19.27 17.79
CA SER A 71 -4.95 -18.71 18.50
C SER A 71 -6.22 -18.61 17.63
N GLY A 72 -6.14 -18.98 16.35
CA GLY A 72 -7.33 -19.16 15.51
C GLY A 72 -8.03 -17.86 15.13
N PHE A 73 -7.27 -16.81 14.83
CA PHE A 73 -7.84 -15.59 14.26
C PHE A 73 -8.48 -15.93 12.89
N LYS A 74 -9.81 -15.85 12.83
CA LYS A 74 -10.61 -15.96 11.60
C LYS A 74 -10.82 -14.59 11.00
#